data_AF-D3V1R3-F1
#
_entry.id   AF-D3V1R3-F1
#
_cell.length_a   1.000
_cell.length_b   1.000
_cell.length_c   1.000
_cell.angle_alpha   90.00
_cell.angle_beta   90.00
_cell.angle_gamma   90.00
#
_symmetry.space_group_name_H-M   'P 1'
#
loop_
_entity.id
_entity.type
_entity.pdbx_description
1 polymer ?
#
loop_
_entity_poly.entity_id
_entity_poly.type
_entity_poly.pdbx_seq_one_letter_code
_entity_poly.pdbx_strand_id
1 'polypeptide(L)' 'MSRRSYIAGDHFTVIDAYLFTTCGWTSDIKLDLSELSHLSAYLQNIRQRSHVQDALKAEGLI' A
#
# COMPACT_ATOMS: atom_id res chain seq x y z
N MET A 1 13.19 5.12 2.79
CA MET A 1 12.31 5.05 3.99
C MET A 1 13.01 4.23 5.09
N SER A 2 14.20 4.65 5.53
CA SER A 2 15.14 3.76 6.27
C SER A 2 14.94 3.67 7.78
N ARG A 3 13.75 3.94 8.34
CA ARG A 3 13.54 3.74 9.79
C ARG A 3 12.10 3.70 10.32
N ARG A 4 11.06 3.82 9.48
CA ARG A 4 9.67 3.87 9.95
C ARG A 4 8.82 2.83 9.24
N SER A 5 8.07 2.07 10.03
CA SER A 5 7.19 0.99 9.55
C SER A 5 5.94 1.54 8.85
N TYR A 6 5.52 2.76 9.18
CA TYR A 6 4.36 3.47 8.60
C TYR A 6 4.68 4.95 8.35
N ILE A 7 3.90 5.62 7.51
CA ILE A 7 4.13 7.02 7.15
C ILE A 7 3.93 7.94 8.36
N ALA A 8 2.92 7.64 9.17
CA ALA A 8 2.58 8.41 10.37
C ALA A 8 3.36 7.97 11.64
N GLY A 9 4.31 7.03 11.54
CA GLY A 9 5.11 6.55 12.68
C GLY A 9 5.04 5.02 12.83
N ASP A 10 4.60 4.56 14.00
CA ASP A 10 4.64 3.13 14.38
C ASP A 10 3.30 2.40 14.18
N HIS A 11 2.24 3.13 13.84
CA HIS A 11 0.90 2.59 13.64
C HIS A 11 0.41 2.84 12.22
N PHE A 12 -0.38 1.88 11.72
CA PHE A 12 -1.11 2.04 10.47
C PHE A 12 -2.24 3.04 10.65
N THR A 13 -2.32 4.00 9.74
CA THR A 13 -3.28 5.09 9.77
C THR A 13 -3.99 5.23 8.43
N VAL A 14 -4.95 6.15 8.36
CA VAL A 14 -5.67 6.50 7.13
C VAL A 14 -4.74 6.89 5.98
N ILE A 15 -3.57 7.47 6.29
CA ILE A 15 -2.59 7.89 5.27
C ILE A 15 -1.99 6.66 4.57
N ASP A 16 -1.70 5.61 5.33
CA ASP A 16 -1.14 4.36 4.80
C ASP A 16 -2.17 3.65 3.88
N ALA A 17 -3.45 3.67 4.26
CA ALA A 17 -4.54 3.17 3.43
C ALA A 17 -4.70 3.98 2.13
N TYR A 18 -4.69 5.32 2.24
CA TYR A 18 -4.81 6.21 1.09
C TYR A 18 -3.65 6.04 0.09
N LEU A 19 -2.42 5.92 0.59
CA LEU A 19 -1.26 5.66 -0.27
C LEU A 19 -1.39 4.29 -0.94
N PHE A 20 -1.80 3.25 -0.22
CA PHE A 20 -1.98 1.92 -0.79
C PHE A 20 -2.98 1.92 -1.95
N THR A 21 -4.13 2.59 -1.80
CA THR A 21 -5.12 2.70 -2.87
C THR A 21 -4.61 3.51 -4.05
N THR A 22 -3.97 4.66 -3.80
CA THR A 22 -3.43 5.52 -4.87
C THR A 22 -2.35 4.79 -5.67
N CYS A 23 -1.45 4.05 -5.01
CA CYS A 23 -0.46 3.20 -5.65
C CYS A 23 -1.06 1.96 -6.35
N GLY A 24 -2.30 1.58 -6.04
CA GLY A 24 -3.03 0.59 -6.82
C GLY A 24 -3.34 1.11 -8.23
N TRP A 25 -3.81 2.35 -8.33
CA TRP A 25 -4.18 2.98 -9.61
C TRP A 25 -2.98 3.41 -10.47
N THR A 26 -1.77 3.47 -9.91
CA THR A 26 -0.57 3.87 -10.68
C THR A 26 -0.29 2.89 -11.83
N SER A 27 -0.64 1.62 -11.66
CA SER A 27 -0.54 0.62 -12.73
C SER A 27 -1.46 0.93 -13.91
N ASP A 28 -2.68 1.43 -13.64
CA ASP A 28 -3.66 1.77 -14.69
C ASP A 28 -3.23 3.00 -15.51
N ILE A 29 -2.53 3.94 -14.88
CA ILE A 29 -2.00 5.15 -15.53
C ILE A 29 -0.58 4.99 -16.08
N LYS A 30 -0.04 3.76 -16.11
CA LYS A 30 1.32 3.43 -16.59
C LYS A 30 2.43 4.21 -15.89
N LEU A 31 2.23 4.55 -14.61
CA LEU A 31 3.29 5.13 -13.78
C LEU A 31 4.12 3.98 -13.20
N ASP A 32 5.39 3.92 -13.59
CA ASP A 32 6.29 2.90 -13.08
C ASP A 32 6.84 3.29 -11.70
N LEU A 33 6.56 2.44 -10.71
CA LEU A 33 7.07 2.55 -9.35
C LEU A 33 8.13 1.48 -9.04
N SER A 34 8.59 0.73 -10.05
CA SER A 34 9.52 -0.39 -9.90
C SER A 34 10.86 0.01 -9.27
N GLU A 35 11.34 1.23 -9.56
CA GLU A 35 12.59 1.76 -8.99
C GLU A 35 12.47 2.06 -7.48
N LEU A 36 11.25 2.15 -6.94
CA LEU A 36 10.98 2.42 -5.53
C LEU A 36 10.85 1.10 -4.74
N SER A 37 11.93 0.33 -4.67
CA SER A 37 11.98 -0.97 -3.98
C SER A 37 11.44 -0.94 -2.53
N HIS A 38 11.75 0.12 -1.78
CA HIS A 38 11.23 0.32 -0.43
C HIS A 38 9.71 0.55 -0.39
N LEU A 39 9.17 1.26 -1.39
CA LEU A 39 7.72 1.48 -1.50
C LEU A 39 7.01 0.17 -1.84
N SER A 40 7.58 -0.61 -2.75
CA SER A 40 7.05 -1.94 -3.10
C SER A 40 6.97 -2.87 -1.88
N ALA A 41 8.05 -2.97 -1.09
CA ALA A 41 8.06 -3.75 0.15
C ALA A 41 7.02 -3.26 1.17
N TYR A 42 6.88 -1.94 1.31
CA TYR A 42 5.88 -1.33 2.19
C TYR A 42 4.43 -1.63 1.75
N LEU A 43 4.13 -1.52 0.45
CA LEU A 43 2.81 -1.85 -0.10
C LEU A 43 2.49 -3.34 0.07
N GLN A 44 3.47 -4.23 -0.12
CA GLN A 44 3.30 -5.66 0.13
C GLN A 44 2.95 -5.93 1.60
N ASN A 45 3.64 -5.27 2.55
CA ASN A 45 3.32 -5.40 3.98
C ASN A 45 1.88 -4.97 4.30
N ILE A 46 1.40 -3.87 3.68
CA ILE A 46 0.02 -3.42 3.85
C ILE A 46 -0.98 -4.42 3.25
N ARG A 47 -0.69 -4.95 2.05
CA ARG A 47 -1.54 -5.94 1.37
C ARG A 47 -1.75 -7.22 2.18
N GLN A 48 -0.78 -7.60 3.03
CA GLN A 48 -0.87 -8.80 3.88
C GLN A 48 -1.76 -8.62 5.11
N ARG A 49 -2.24 -7.41 5.41
CA ARG A 49 -3.12 -7.18 6.57
C ARG A 49 -4.50 -7.77 6.31
N SER A 50 -5.06 -8.49 7.28
CA SER A 50 -6.39 -9.11 7.21
C SER A 50 -7.47 -8.13 6.75
N HIS A 51 -7.58 -6.97 7.39
CA HIS A 51 -8.58 -5.96 7.03
C HIS A 51 -8.38 -5.36 5.62
N VAL A 52 -7.15 -5.31 5.11
CA VAL A 52 -6.89 -4.87 3.74
C VAL A 52 -7.34 -5.95 2.76
N GLN A 53 -7.09 -7.23 3.06
CA GLN A 53 -7.60 -8.33 2.24
C GLN A 53 -9.13 -8.40 2.25
N ASP A 54 -9.77 -8.18 3.40
CA ASP A 54 -11.23 -8.12 3.50
C ASP A 54 -11.80 -6.98 2.65
N ALA A 55 -11.16 -5.80 2.67
CA ALA A 55 -11.53 -4.68 1.81
C ALA A 55 -11.32 -5.02 0.32
N LEU A 56 -10.17 -5.60 -0.06
CA LEU A 56 -9.92 -6.01 -1.45
C LEU A 56 -10.94 -7.03 -1.95
N LYS A 57 -11.37 -7.99 -1.12
CA LYS A 57 -12.44 -8.95 -1.45
C LYS A 57 -13.80 -8.24 -1.59
N ALA A 58 -14.12 -7.32 -0.69
CA ALA A 58 -15.36 -6.57 -0.74
C ALA A 58 -15.46 -5.69 -2.00
N GLU A 59 -14.33 -5.13 -2.43
CA GLU A 59 -14.21 -4.31 -3.65
C GLU A 59 -14.05 -5.16 -4.93
N GLY A 60 -13.98 -6.50 -4.84
CA GLY A 60 -13.82 -7.39 -6.00
C GLY A 60 -12.45 -7.30 -6.69
N LEU A 61 -11.42 -6.84 -5.97
CA LEU A 61 -10.05 -6.66 -6.46
C LEU A 61 -9.18 -7.91 -6.30
N ILE A 62 -9.64 -8.90 -5.53
CA ILE A 62 -9.06 -10.25 -5.39
C ILE A 62 -10.14 -11.32 -5.23
#